data_AF-A0A524NMG7-F1
#
_entry.id   AF-A0A524NMG7-F1
#
_cell.length_a   1.000
_cell.length_b   1.000
_cell.length_c   1.000
_cell.angle_alpha   90.00
_cell.angle_beta   90.00
_cell.angle_gamma   90.00
#
_symmetry.space_group_name_H-M   'P 1'
#
loop_
_entity.id
_entity.type
_entity.pdbx_description
1 polymer ?
#
loop_
_entity_poly.entity_id
_entity_poly.type
_entity_poly.pdbx_seq_one_letter_code
_entity_poly.pdbx_strand_id
1 'polypeptide(L)'
;IHAQVLYPNVAGFGSAGFLKLGEPELMLDCVRAYNDFLVAWASADPDRLIPVMATPFWDVEAAVTELQRCAGLGHRSVLMCSRPGAFDLPMLGERHWDPLWAAAEEAGMPISFHVGAGDVSDVLDDKAGIGLRTHFARSSALYFLENAQTIADLTFGGICHRFPKLSFVSVESGASWLPFVLEAFDWQWKNGAVGAEHPDYDLLPSEYFKRQI
;
A
#
# COMPACT_ATOMS: atom_id res chain seq x y z
N ILE A 1 -3.62 4.26 -24.76
CA ILE A 1 -3.15 4.61 -23.39
C ILE A 1 -2.54 6.01 -23.46
N HIS A 2 -3.18 7.00 -22.83
CA HIS A 2 -2.68 8.38 -22.82
C HIS A 2 -1.54 8.56 -21.81
N ALA A 3 -1.70 8.06 -20.58
CA ALA A 3 -0.65 7.98 -19.57
C ALA A 3 -0.60 6.58 -18.94
N GLN A 4 0.53 6.21 -18.35
CA GLN A 4 0.78 4.94 -17.69
C GLN A 4 1.49 5.15 -16.36
N VAL A 5 0.93 4.56 -15.30
CA VAL A 5 1.55 4.52 -13.97
C VAL A 5 2.51 3.32 -13.92
N LEU A 6 3.72 3.56 -13.44
CA LEU A 6 4.82 2.60 -13.45
C LEU A 6 5.10 2.10 -12.04
N TYR A 7 4.66 0.87 -11.76
CA TYR A 7 4.86 0.21 -10.49
C TYR A 7 6.16 -0.65 -10.48
N PRO A 8 6.88 -0.69 -9.35
CA PRO A 8 7.94 -1.66 -9.10
C PRO A 8 7.48 -3.12 -9.22
N ASN A 9 8.28 -3.95 -9.88
CA ASN A 9 8.08 -5.41 -9.96
C ASN A 9 9.28 -6.20 -9.41
N VAL A 10 10.50 -5.80 -9.74
CA VAL A 10 11.74 -6.45 -9.24
C VAL A 10 11.84 -6.39 -7.71
N ALA A 11 11.29 -5.33 -7.11
CA ALA A 11 11.21 -5.14 -5.66
C ALA A 11 10.09 -5.97 -5.00
N GLY A 12 9.24 -6.67 -5.76
CA GLY A 12 7.95 -7.17 -5.30
C GLY A 12 6.89 -6.06 -5.19
N PHE A 13 5.62 -6.45 -5.07
CA PHE A 13 4.47 -5.55 -5.13
C PHE A 13 4.34 -4.58 -3.94
N GLY A 14 5.15 -4.75 -2.89
CA GLY A 14 5.26 -3.82 -1.76
C GLY A 14 6.70 -3.58 -1.32
N SER A 15 7.67 -3.77 -2.23
CA SER A 15 9.11 -3.63 -1.95
C SER A 15 9.73 -4.72 -1.04
N ALA A 16 8.95 -5.73 -0.63
CA ALA A 16 9.40 -6.82 0.24
C ALA A 16 10.48 -7.73 -0.38
N GLY A 17 10.63 -7.71 -1.71
CA GLY A 17 11.69 -8.44 -2.41
C GLY A 17 13.08 -8.02 -1.97
N PHE A 18 13.28 -6.76 -1.58
CA PHE A 18 14.58 -6.27 -1.08
C PHE A 18 14.98 -6.88 0.26
N LEU A 19 14.03 -7.24 1.14
CA LEU A 19 14.33 -7.85 2.43
C LEU A 19 15.13 -9.16 2.33
N LYS A 20 15.06 -9.84 1.18
CA LYS A 20 15.81 -11.07 0.90
C LYS A 20 17.33 -10.85 0.84
N LEU A 21 17.78 -9.61 0.70
CA LEU A 21 19.21 -9.26 0.69
C LEU A 21 19.83 -9.35 2.08
N GLY A 22 19.05 -9.12 3.16
CA GLY A 22 19.51 -9.28 4.55
C GLY A 22 20.55 -8.26 5.03
N GLU A 23 20.94 -7.30 4.19
CA GLU A 23 21.95 -6.27 4.49
C GLU A 23 21.30 -4.88 4.40
N PRO A 24 21.02 -4.19 5.52
CA PRO A 24 20.21 -2.95 5.53
C PRO A 24 20.72 -1.84 4.61
N GLU A 25 22.04 -1.63 4.54
CA GLU A 25 22.65 -0.63 3.66
C GLU A 25 22.45 -0.99 2.18
N LEU A 26 22.74 -2.25 1.80
CA LEU A 26 22.53 -2.74 0.44
C LEU A 26 21.05 -2.67 0.03
N MET A 27 20.14 -3.03 0.93
CA MET A 27 18.69 -2.93 0.71
C MET A 27 18.27 -1.51 0.38
N LEU A 28 18.74 -0.53 1.16
CA LEU A 28 18.43 0.89 0.95
C LEU A 28 19.06 1.42 -0.36
N ASP A 29 20.30 1.03 -0.66
CA ASP A 29 20.97 1.41 -1.91
C ASP A 29 20.26 0.83 -3.12
N CYS A 30 19.74 -0.40 -3.05
CA CYS A 30 18.91 -0.99 -4.11
C CYS A 30 17.60 -0.23 -4.31
N VAL A 31 16.92 0.20 -3.23
CA VAL A 31 15.72 1.04 -3.32
C VAL A 31 16.04 2.37 -4.03
N ARG A 32 17.10 3.06 -3.60
CA ARG A 32 17.53 4.33 -4.20
C ARG A 32 17.89 4.19 -5.67
N ALA A 33 18.69 3.18 -6.00
CA ALA A 33 19.08 2.89 -7.37
C ALA A 33 17.87 2.57 -8.26
N TYR A 34 16.90 1.82 -7.76
CA TYR A 34 15.65 1.56 -8.49
C TYR A 34 14.85 2.84 -8.72
N ASN A 35 14.69 3.68 -7.68
CA ASN A 35 13.95 4.93 -7.78
C ASN A 35 14.60 5.93 -8.75
N ASP A 36 15.93 6.02 -8.76
CA ASP A 36 16.70 6.84 -9.70
C ASP A 36 16.58 6.33 -11.14
N PHE A 37 16.67 5.01 -11.32
CA PHE A 37 16.43 4.37 -12.61
C PHE A 37 15.03 4.68 -13.13
N LEU A 38 14.00 4.58 -12.29
CA LEU A 38 12.62 4.70 -12.75
C LEU A 38 12.30 6.11 -13.27
N VAL A 39 12.78 7.15 -12.59
CA VAL A 39 12.62 8.54 -13.07
C VAL A 39 13.45 8.80 -14.33
N ALA A 40 14.67 8.27 -14.40
CA ALA A 40 15.51 8.38 -15.59
C ALA A 40 14.85 7.68 -16.80
N TRP A 41 14.24 6.52 -16.59
CA TRP A 41 13.50 5.79 -17.61
C TRP A 41 12.23 6.55 -18.04
N ALA A 42 11.45 7.04 -17.07
CA ALA A 42 10.24 7.82 -17.31
C ALA A 42 10.51 9.16 -18.03
N SER A 43 11.74 9.69 -17.94
CA SER A 43 12.14 10.93 -18.63
C SER A 43 12.01 10.89 -20.16
N ALA A 44 11.83 9.69 -20.74
CA ALA A 44 11.48 9.56 -22.15
C ALA A 44 10.17 10.27 -22.52
N ASP A 45 9.21 10.37 -21.59
CA ASP A 45 7.93 11.06 -21.76
C ASP A 45 7.30 11.35 -20.37
N PRO A 46 7.80 12.36 -19.61
CA PRO A 46 7.43 12.58 -18.21
C PRO A 46 5.98 13.04 -18.01
N ASP A 47 5.31 13.50 -19.08
CA ASP A 47 3.89 13.84 -19.05
C ASP A 47 2.99 12.59 -19.11
N ARG A 48 3.52 11.48 -19.65
CA ARG A 48 2.75 10.24 -19.88
C ARG A 48 3.24 9.08 -19.02
N LEU A 49 4.49 9.08 -18.58
CA LEU A 49 5.10 8.03 -17.77
C LEU A 49 5.19 8.50 -16.33
N ILE A 50 4.39 7.89 -15.46
CA ILE A 50 4.17 8.36 -14.08
C ILE A 50 4.87 7.37 -13.12
N PRO A 51 6.05 7.71 -12.58
CA PRO A 51 6.81 6.80 -11.73
C PRO A 51 6.26 6.74 -10.30
N VAL A 52 6.15 5.52 -9.77
CA VAL A 52 5.79 5.22 -8.37
C VAL A 52 7.03 4.74 -7.63
N MET A 53 7.36 5.39 -6.52
CA MET A 53 8.57 5.04 -5.78
C MET A 53 8.42 3.69 -5.07
N ALA A 54 9.49 2.91 -5.09
CA ALA A 54 9.70 1.82 -4.15
C ALA A 54 10.03 2.40 -2.77
N THR A 55 9.59 1.72 -1.71
CA THR A 55 9.66 2.23 -0.33
C THR A 55 10.46 1.27 0.54
N PRO A 56 11.48 1.74 1.30
CA PRO A 56 12.20 0.93 2.27
C PRO A 56 11.37 0.78 3.55
N PHE A 57 10.20 0.14 3.45
CA PHE A 57 9.18 0.16 4.50
C PHE A 57 9.63 -0.45 5.85
N TRP A 58 10.71 -1.23 5.88
CA TRP A 58 11.28 -1.79 7.11
C TRP A 58 11.93 -0.75 8.03
N ASP A 59 12.11 0.48 7.56
CA ASP A 59 12.64 1.60 8.32
C ASP A 59 11.83 2.86 7.98
N VAL A 60 10.98 3.31 8.92
CA VAL A 60 10.09 4.46 8.69
C VAL A 60 10.86 5.76 8.47
N GLU A 61 12.02 5.95 9.11
CA GLU A 61 12.83 7.15 8.94
C GLU A 61 13.49 7.17 7.55
N ALA A 62 14.01 6.02 7.11
CA ALA A 62 14.52 5.85 5.76
C ALA A 62 13.41 6.03 4.72
N ALA A 63 12.20 5.53 4.98
CA ALA A 63 11.05 5.67 4.10
C ALA A 63 10.61 7.14 3.94
N VAL A 64 10.55 7.89 5.04
CA VAL A 64 10.27 9.34 5.00
C VAL A 64 11.33 10.10 4.21
N THR A 65 12.61 9.81 4.48
CA THR A 65 13.73 10.46 3.80
C THR A 65 13.71 10.18 2.29
N GLU A 66 13.47 8.94 1.91
CA GLU A 66 13.40 8.54 0.51
C GLU A 66 12.15 9.09 -0.19
N LEU A 67 11.03 9.21 0.51
CA LEU A 67 9.82 9.86 0.01
C LEU A 67 10.09 11.31 -0.35
N GLN A 68 10.67 12.08 0.57
CA GLN A 68 10.98 13.50 0.33
C GLN A 68 11.95 13.66 -0.85
N ARG A 69 12.95 12.79 -0.97
CA ARG A 69 13.87 12.75 -2.11
C ARG A 69 13.13 12.44 -3.41
N CYS A 70 12.31 11.39 -3.43
CA CYS A 70 11.58 10.94 -4.62
C CYS A 70 10.53 11.94 -5.08
N ALA A 71 9.86 12.63 -4.15
CA ALA A 71 8.97 13.74 -4.45
C ALA A 71 9.69 14.84 -5.25
N GLY A 72 10.91 15.21 -4.82
CA GLY A 72 11.76 16.18 -5.52
C GLY A 72 12.29 15.70 -6.89
N LEU A 73 12.43 14.39 -7.08
CA LEU A 73 12.88 13.78 -8.35
C LEU A 73 11.77 13.59 -9.38
N GLY A 74 10.50 13.75 -9.00
CA GLY A 74 9.35 13.63 -9.90
C GLY A 74 8.55 12.34 -9.79
N HIS A 75 8.77 11.52 -8.75
CA HIS A 75 7.82 10.45 -8.39
C HIS A 75 6.46 11.04 -8.02
N ARG A 76 5.39 10.31 -8.33
CA ARG A 76 4.00 10.81 -8.18
C ARG A 76 3.14 9.95 -7.26
N SER A 77 3.66 8.85 -6.72
CA SER A 77 2.99 8.02 -5.72
C SER A 77 4.02 7.17 -4.98
N VAL A 78 3.64 6.66 -3.80
CA VAL A 78 4.45 5.79 -2.94
C VAL A 78 3.90 4.38 -3.00
N LEU A 79 4.71 3.37 -3.31
CA LEU A 79 4.30 1.97 -3.19
C LEU A 79 4.52 1.48 -1.75
N MET A 80 3.45 1.06 -1.06
CA MET A 80 3.54 0.64 0.33
C MET A 80 3.21 -0.85 0.51
N CYS A 81 3.89 -1.47 1.48
CA CYS A 81 3.59 -2.83 1.95
C CYS A 81 2.20 -2.85 2.63
N SER A 82 1.28 -3.69 2.14
CA SER A 82 -0.09 -3.82 2.71
C SER A 82 -0.12 -4.56 4.05
N ARG A 83 0.88 -5.40 4.33
CA ARG A 83 0.92 -6.26 5.52
C ARG A 83 2.29 -6.24 6.20
N PRO A 84 2.71 -5.11 6.76
CA PRO A 84 4.00 -4.99 7.47
C PRO A 84 4.16 -6.02 8.59
N GLY A 85 3.07 -6.43 9.24
CA GLY A 85 3.06 -7.49 10.25
C GLY A 85 3.57 -8.85 9.81
N ALA A 86 3.57 -9.16 8.51
CA ALA A 86 4.18 -10.38 7.98
C ALA A 86 5.72 -10.34 8.01
N PHE A 87 6.31 -9.18 8.28
CA PHE A 87 7.74 -8.91 8.32
C PHE A 87 8.20 -8.44 9.71
N ASP A 88 7.46 -8.82 10.77
CA ASP A 88 7.74 -8.42 12.17
C ASP A 88 7.72 -6.91 12.42
N LEU A 89 6.96 -6.15 11.61
CA LEU A 89 6.78 -4.70 11.74
C LEU A 89 5.39 -4.36 12.31
N PRO A 90 5.21 -3.14 12.86
CA PRO A 90 3.92 -2.66 13.36
C PRO A 90 2.80 -2.73 12.29
N MET A 91 1.57 -3.02 12.72
CA MET A 91 0.40 -3.03 11.84
C MET A 91 0.16 -1.65 11.24
N LEU A 92 -0.48 -1.56 10.07
CA LEU A 92 -0.67 -0.29 9.35
C LEU A 92 -1.37 0.78 10.19
N GLY A 93 -2.36 0.40 10.99
CA GLY A 93 -3.11 1.33 11.85
C GLY A 93 -2.29 1.95 12.98
N GLU A 94 -1.13 1.37 13.32
CA GLU A 94 -0.29 1.85 14.41
C GLU A 94 0.40 3.18 14.09
N ARG A 95 0.63 3.96 15.15
CA ARG A 95 1.24 5.30 15.08
C ARG A 95 2.70 5.30 14.58
N HIS A 96 3.34 4.13 14.53
CA HIS A 96 4.67 3.96 13.94
C HIS A 96 4.75 4.54 12.51
N TRP A 97 3.68 4.42 11.72
CA TRP A 97 3.64 4.86 10.33
C TRP A 97 3.19 6.32 10.13
N ASP A 98 2.71 7.00 11.18
CA ASP A 98 2.22 8.38 11.10
C ASP A 98 3.24 9.36 10.45
N PRO A 99 4.57 9.27 10.70
CA PRO A 99 5.55 10.13 10.02
C PRO A 99 5.55 9.96 8.49
N LEU A 100 5.39 8.72 8.00
CA LEU A 100 5.34 8.44 6.56
C LEU A 100 4.05 8.99 5.94
N TRP A 101 2.91 8.82 6.61
CA TRP A 101 1.63 9.37 6.17
C TRP A 101 1.66 10.90 6.14
N ALA A 102 2.22 11.54 7.17
CA ALA A 102 2.38 12.98 7.22
C ALA A 102 3.24 13.50 6.05
N ALA A 103 4.39 12.86 5.80
CA ALA A 103 5.28 13.23 4.71
C ALA A 103 4.62 13.05 3.33
N ALA A 104 3.86 11.97 3.13
CA ALA A 104 3.12 11.73 1.90
C ALA A 104 2.01 12.78 1.68
N GLU A 105 1.27 13.12 2.74
CA GLU A 105 0.23 14.15 2.70
C GLU A 105 0.81 15.53 2.38
N GLU A 106 1.91 15.90 3.02
CA GLU A 106 2.62 17.17 2.77
C GLU A 106 3.16 17.24 1.33
N ALA A 107 3.72 16.15 0.83
CA ALA A 107 4.21 16.06 -0.55
C ALA A 107 3.09 15.99 -1.60
N GLY A 108 1.83 15.79 -1.19
CA GLY A 108 0.71 15.55 -2.09
C GLY A 108 0.86 14.25 -2.89
N MET A 109 1.57 13.27 -2.33
CA MET A 109 1.82 11.97 -2.98
C MET A 109 0.85 10.92 -2.45
N PRO A 110 -0.04 10.35 -3.29
CA PRO A 110 -0.89 9.25 -2.86
C PRO A 110 -0.09 7.99 -2.52
N ILE A 111 -0.59 7.23 -1.56
CA ILE A 111 -0.05 5.90 -1.20
C ILE A 111 -0.77 4.82 -2.00
N SER A 112 -0.04 4.06 -2.79
CA SER A 112 -0.55 2.93 -3.56
C SER A 112 -0.32 1.61 -2.81
N PHE A 113 -1.38 0.80 -2.73
CA PHE A 113 -1.33 -0.58 -2.27
C PHE A 113 -1.65 -1.53 -3.41
N HIS A 114 -0.62 -2.21 -3.90
CA HIS A 114 -0.74 -3.23 -4.92
C HIS A 114 -1.25 -4.55 -4.35
N VAL A 115 -2.05 -5.27 -5.12
CA VAL A 115 -2.41 -6.64 -4.76
C VAL A 115 -1.15 -7.47 -4.51
N GLY A 116 -1.08 -8.20 -3.40
CA GLY A 116 0.13 -8.93 -3.02
C GLY A 116 1.29 -8.05 -2.53
N ALA A 117 1.04 -6.81 -2.10
CA ALA A 117 2.07 -5.94 -1.53
C ALA A 117 2.63 -6.43 -0.18
N GLY A 118 1.99 -7.43 0.45
CA GLY A 118 2.48 -8.12 1.65
C GLY A 118 3.44 -9.27 1.34
N ASP A 119 3.42 -10.29 2.19
CA ASP A 119 4.08 -11.57 1.93
C ASP A 119 3.25 -12.43 0.98
N VAL A 120 3.84 -12.78 -0.16
CA VAL A 120 3.24 -13.64 -1.20
C VAL A 120 3.85 -15.04 -1.26
N SER A 121 4.62 -15.43 -0.23
CA SER A 121 5.26 -16.74 -0.15
C SER A 121 4.25 -17.89 -0.18
N ASP A 122 3.03 -17.66 0.34
CA ASP A 122 1.99 -18.67 0.42
C ASP A 122 1.41 -19.06 -0.95
N VAL A 123 1.54 -18.25 -2.01
CA VAL A 123 1.00 -18.55 -3.35
C VAL A 123 1.55 -19.85 -3.93
N LEU A 124 2.80 -20.17 -3.62
CA LEU A 124 3.51 -21.34 -4.15
C LEU A 124 3.67 -22.46 -3.11
N ASP A 125 3.07 -22.30 -1.93
CA ASP A 125 3.17 -23.24 -0.81
C ASP A 125 1.89 -24.08 -0.66
N ASP A 126 1.80 -25.17 -1.43
CA ASP A 126 0.66 -26.11 -1.42
C ASP A 126 0.68 -27.03 -0.19
N LYS A 127 0.41 -26.46 0.99
CA LYS A 127 0.35 -27.21 2.27
C LYS A 127 -0.77 -28.25 2.31
N ALA A 128 -1.83 -28.07 1.52
CA ALA A 128 -2.99 -28.95 1.51
C ALA A 128 -2.85 -30.15 0.55
N GLY A 129 -1.84 -30.15 -0.32
CA GLY A 129 -1.60 -31.21 -1.30
C GLY A 129 -2.65 -31.26 -2.41
N ILE A 130 -3.26 -30.12 -2.75
CA ILE A 130 -4.32 -30.02 -3.79
C ILE A 130 -3.76 -29.85 -5.21
N GLY A 131 -2.43 -29.80 -5.33
CA GLY A 131 -1.68 -29.58 -6.55
C GLY A 131 -1.29 -28.10 -6.71
N LEU A 132 -0.01 -27.85 -6.98
CA LEU A 132 0.58 -26.50 -7.07
C LEU A 132 -0.20 -25.54 -7.98
N ARG A 133 -0.67 -26.01 -9.15
CA ARG A 133 -1.44 -25.16 -10.08
C ARG A 133 -2.83 -24.82 -9.55
N THR A 134 -3.49 -25.76 -8.89
CA THR A 134 -4.80 -25.55 -8.24
C THR A 134 -4.65 -24.58 -7.08
N HIS A 135 -3.62 -24.76 -6.25
CA HIS A 135 -3.28 -23.86 -5.15
C HIS A 135 -2.99 -22.45 -5.64
N PHE A 136 -2.11 -22.30 -6.64
CA PHE A 136 -1.82 -21.02 -7.27
C PHE A 136 -3.10 -20.32 -7.77
N ALA A 137 -3.96 -21.04 -8.49
CA ALA A 137 -5.21 -20.49 -9.02
C ALA A 137 -6.16 -20.03 -7.90
N ARG A 138 -6.24 -20.79 -6.81
CA ARG A 138 -7.04 -20.42 -5.64
C ARG A 138 -6.47 -19.18 -4.93
N SER A 139 -5.19 -19.17 -4.62
CA SER A 139 -4.54 -18.09 -3.87
C SER A 139 -4.55 -16.78 -4.65
N SER A 140 -4.17 -16.82 -5.93
CA SER A 140 -4.22 -15.65 -6.81
C SER A 140 -5.63 -15.08 -6.97
N ALA A 141 -6.67 -15.93 -7.03
CA ALA A 141 -8.06 -15.47 -7.07
C ALA A 141 -8.49 -14.77 -5.76
N LEU A 142 -7.96 -15.18 -4.61
CA LEU A 142 -8.30 -14.58 -3.31
C LEU A 142 -7.54 -13.28 -3.03
N TYR A 143 -6.37 -13.08 -3.62
CA TYR A 143 -5.60 -11.86 -3.44
C TYR A 143 -6.31 -10.59 -3.92
N PHE A 144 -7.20 -10.68 -4.90
CA PHE A 144 -8.04 -9.54 -5.28
C PHE A 144 -8.85 -8.97 -4.10
N LEU A 145 -9.10 -9.76 -3.05
CA LEU A 145 -9.78 -9.33 -1.83
C LEU A 145 -8.82 -8.85 -0.72
N GLU A 146 -7.49 -8.94 -0.90
CA GLU A 146 -6.52 -8.48 0.10
C GLU A 146 -6.65 -6.97 0.35
N ASN A 147 -6.87 -6.18 -0.71
CA ASN A 147 -7.07 -4.75 -0.58
C ASN A 147 -8.36 -4.38 0.18
N ALA A 148 -9.32 -5.30 0.35
CA ALA A 148 -10.44 -5.07 1.26
C ALA A 148 -9.95 -4.99 2.72
N GLN A 149 -8.98 -5.82 3.12
CA GLN A 149 -8.34 -5.75 4.44
C GLN A 149 -7.54 -4.45 4.59
N THR A 150 -6.75 -4.08 3.58
CA THR A 150 -6.02 -2.81 3.59
C THR A 150 -6.96 -1.61 3.76
N ILE A 151 -8.10 -1.59 3.06
CA ILE A 151 -9.11 -0.52 3.19
C ILE A 151 -9.73 -0.53 4.59
N ALA A 152 -9.91 -1.70 5.21
CA ALA A 152 -10.31 -1.79 6.61
C ALA A 152 -9.25 -1.16 7.52
N ASP A 153 -7.96 -1.47 7.35
CA ASP A 153 -6.88 -0.89 8.15
C ASP A 153 -6.80 0.63 8.00
N LEU A 154 -6.98 1.15 6.78
CA LEU A 154 -6.99 2.58 6.49
C LEU A 154 -8.16 3.32 7.16
N THR A 155 -9.34 2.69 7.23
CA THR A 155 -10.56 3.30 7.77
C THR A 155 -10.71 3.05 9.27
N PHE A 156 -10.76 1.78 9.70
CA PHE A 156 -10.90 1.38 11.11
C PHE A 156 -9.63 1.67 11.93
N GLY A 157 -8.44 1.60 11.34
CA GLY A 157 -7.20 2.01 12.00
C GLY A 157 -7.06 3.53 12.20
N GLY A 158 -8.05 4.31 11.76
CA GLY A 158 -8.11 5.76 11.93
C GLY A 158 -7.11 6.53 11.08
N ILE A 159 -6.41 5.91 10.13
CA ILE A 159 -5.42 6.57 9.28
C ILE A 159 -6.09 7.67 8.46
N CYS A 160 -7.21 7.32 7.80
CA CYS A 160 -8.07 8.26 7.10
C CYS A 160 -8.52 9.43 7.99
N HIS A 161 -8.83 9.18 9.26
CA HIS A 161 -9.23 10.24 10.18
C HIS A 161 -8.07 11.23 10.44
N ARG A 162 -6.87 10.69 10.71
CA ARG A 162 -5.67 11.48 11.05
C ARG A 162 -5.09 12.28 9.89
N PHE A 163 -5.17 11.73 8.67
CA PHE A 163 -4.57 12.30 7.47
C PHE A 163 -5.65 12.55 6.40
N PRO A 164 -6.54 13.52 6.62
CA PRO A 164 -7.76 13.67 5.82
C PRO A 164 -7.53 14.16 4.39
N LYS A 165 -6.33 14.62 4.05
CA LYS A 165 -5.94 15.05 2.69
C LYS A 165 -5.09 14.00 1.98
N LEU A 166 -4.61 12.98 2.68
CA LEU A 166 -3.85 11.89 2.08
C LEU A 166 -4.78 11.00 1.26
N SER A 167 -4.41 10.77 0.00
CA SER A 167 -5.13 9.86 -0.89
C SER A 167 -4.44 8.49 -0.93
N PHE A 168 -5.25 7.44 -1.05
CA PHE A 168 -4.80 6.07 -1.20
C PHE A 168 -5.27 5.51 -2.54
N VAL A 169 -4.55 4.51 -3.08
CA VAL A 169 -4.91 3.86 -4.34
C VAL A 169 -4.88 2.36 -4.16
N SER A 170 -6.00 1.71 -4.45
CA SER A 170 -6.12 0.26 -4.52
C SER A 170 -5.75 -0.22 -5.93
N VAL A 171 -4.64 -0.94 -6.07
CA VAL A 171 -4.07 -1.30 -7.38
C VAL A 171 -4.30 -2.79 -7.68
N GLU A 172 -4.79 -3.07 -8.89
CA GLU A 172 -4.99 -4.41 -9.48
C GLU A 172 -6.04 -5.33 -8.79
N SER A 173 -6.67 -4.91 -7.70
CA SER A 173 -7.69 -5.72 -6.98
C SER A 173 -9.10 -5.73 -7.60
N GLY A 174 -9.33 -5.04 -8.73
CA GLY A 174 -10.66 -4.84 -9.29
C GLY A 174 -11.58 -4.01 -8.37
N ALA A 175 -12.86 -3.89 -8.73
CA ALA A 175 -13.80 -3.01 -8.04
C ALA A 175 -15.17 -3.64 -7.70
N SER A 176 -15.46 -4.85 -8.19
CA SER A 176 -16.78 -5.48 -8.05
C SER A 176 -17.14 -5.87 -6.62
N TRP A 177 -16.14 -6.06 -5.75
CA TRP A 177 -16.31 -6.42 -4.34
C TRP A 177 -16.58 -5.20 -3.44
N LEU A 178 -16.27 -3.98 -3.90
CA LEU A 178 -16.37 -2.75 -3.11
C LEU A 178 -17.78 -2.51 -2.55
N PRO A 179 -18.89 -2.64 -3.31
CA PRO A 179 -20.22 -2.36 -2.78
C PRO A 179 -20.56 -3.20 -1.55
N PHE A 180 -20.25 -4.50 -1.59
CA PHE A 180 -20.50 -5.41 -0.48
C PHE A 180 -19.63 -5.06 0.74
N VAL A 181 -18.33 -4.85 0.52
CA VAL A 181 -17.39 -4.59 1.62
C VAL A 181 -17.70 -3.27 2.32
N LEU A 182 -18.00 -2.20 1.58
CA LEU A 182 -18.33 -0.90 2.16
C LEU A 182 -19.64 -0.93 2.94
N GLU A 183 -20.66 -1.66 2.46
CA GLU A 183 -21.90 -1.88 3.21
C GLU A 183 -21.64 -2.65 4.52
N ALA A 184 -20.84 -3.72 4.44
CA ALA A 184 -20.46 -4.50 5.61
C ALA A 184 -19.66 -3.66 6.62
N PHE A 185 -18.75 -2.81 6.17
CA PHE A 185 -17.95 -1.94 7.02
C PHE A 185 -18.82 -0.91 7.76
N ASP A 186 -19.71 -0.21 7.06
CA ASP A 186 -20.62 0.75 7.69
C ASP A 186 -21.56 0.08 8.70
N TRP A 187 -22.05 -1.13 8.37
CA TRP A 187 -22.88 -1.90 9.30
C TRP A 187 -22.10 -2.29 10.55
N GLN A 188 -20.90 -2.83 10.40
CA GLN A 188 -20.06 -3.24 11.54
C GLN A 188 -19.60 -2.05 12.37
N TRP A 189 -19.31 -0.91 11.74
CA TRP A 189 -18.97 0.34 12.43
C TRP A 189 -20.08 0.77 13.39
N LYS A 190 -21.34 0.76 12.92
CA LYS A 190 -22.51 1.10 13.73
C LYS A 190 -22.81 0.04 14.78
N ASN A 191 -22.78 -1.23 14.40
CA ASN A 191 -23.10 -2.36 15.28
C ASN A 191 -22.06 -2.53 16.40
N GLY A 192 -20.79 -2.28 16.09
CA GLY A 192 -19.68 -2.26 17.04
C GLY A 192 -19.61 -0.99 17.90
N ALA A 193 -20.53 -0.03 17.70
CA ALA A 193 -20.59 1.23 18.42
C ALA A 193 -19.28 2.04 18.39
N VAL A 194 -18.56 2.03 17.25
CA VAL A 194 -17.26 2.71 17.11
C VAL A 194 -17.36 4.20 17.44
N GLY A 195 -18.44 4.88 17.03
CA GLY A 195 -18.64 6.30 17.36
C GLY A 195 -18.84 6.60 18.86
N ALA A 196 -19.12 5.59 19.69
CA ALA A 196 -19.14 5.75 21.15
C ALA A 196 -17.74 5.66 21.76
N GLU A 197 -16.85 4.86 21.16
CA GLU A 197 -15.43 4.75 21.55
C GLU A 197 -14.59 5.93 21.01
N HIS A 198 -14.89 6.34 19.78
CA HIS A 198 -14.21 7.41 19.04
C HIS A 198 -15.23 8.49 18.61
N PRO A 199 -15.67 9.36 19.53
CA PRO A 199 -16.66 10.39 19.21
C PRO A 199 -16.12 11.49 18.27
N ASP A 200 -14.81 11.53 18.05
CA ASP A 200 -14.11 12.40 17.09
C ASP A 200 -14.17 11.87 15.65
N TYR A 201 -14.58 10.61 15.43
CA TYR A 201 -14.68 10.05 14.08
C TYR A 201 -16.02 10.41 13.43
N ASP A 202 -16.01 11.48 12.64
CA ASP A 202 -17.23 12.07 12.06
C ASP A 202 -17.76 11.35 10.80
N LEU A 203 -17.00 10.43 10.20
CA LEU A 203 -17.36 9.75 8.95
C LEU A 203 -17.45 8.24 9.13
N LEU A 204 -18.34 7.61 8.37
CA LEU A 204 -18.39 6.16 8.19
C LEU A 204 -17.25 5.67 7.27
N PRO A 205 -16.88 4.38 7.33
CA PRO A 205 -15.90 3.79 6.42
C PRO A 205 -16.18 4.07 4.93
N SER A 206 -17.42 3.98 4.48
CA SER A 206 -17.79 4.28 3.09
C SER A 206 -17.59 5.75 2.70
N GLU A 207 -17.75 6.67 3.66
CA GLU A 207 -17.54 8.10 3.48
C GLU A 207 -16.04 8.44 3.46
N TYR A 208 -15.23 7.79 4.31
CA TYR A 208 -13.78 7.85 4.22
C TYR A 208 -13.25 7.31 2.89
N PHE A 209 -13.79 6.17 2.42
CA PHE A 209 -13.46 5.60 1.13
C PHE A 209 -13.76 6.61 0.01
N LYS A 210 -14.99 7.09 -0.07
CA LYS A 210 -15.41 8.08 -1.08
C LYS A 210 -14.55 9.35 -1.08
N ARG A 211 -14.04 9.77 0.08
CA ARG A 211 -13.22 10.98 0.21
C ARG A 211 -11.81 10.79 -0.35
N GLN A 212 -11.18 9.64 -0.14
CA GLN A 212 -9.72 9.55 -0.31
C GLN A 212 -9.18 8.20 -0.82
N ILE A 213 -10.02 7.25 -1.22
CA ILE A 213 -9.62 5.91 -1.70
C ILE A 213 -10.26 5.61 -3.06
#